data_AF-A0A2E9UA02-F1
#
_entry.id   AF-A0A2E9UA02-F1
#
_cell.length_a   1.000
_cell.length_b   1.000
_cell.length_c   1.000
_cell.angle_alpha   90.00
_cell.angle_beta   90.00
_cell.angle_gamma   90.00
#
_symmetry.space_group_name_H-M   'P 1'
#
loop_
_entity.id
_entity.type
_entity.pdbx_description
1 polymer ?
#
loop_
_entity_poly.entity_id
_entity_poly.type
_entity_poly.pdbx_seq_one_letter_code
_entity_poly.pdbx_strand_id
1 'polypeptide(L)'
;SPAFVLSENIYQRGWIVGADTRSGWGDGVNNCQITATMGPERWEPFENIETLIGALEDNFDECNLVANQLGRGILRDDVILLGSMFPPHPVNMSDFVVSMNGSEIALRFKS
;
A
#
# COMPACT_ATOMS: atom_id res chain seq x y z
N SER A 1 -0.76 22.43 -1.60
CA SER A 1 -1.54 22.50 -2.85
C SER A 1 -1.28 21.23 -3.65
N PRO A 2 -2.17 20.83 -4.57
CA PRO A 2 -1.93 19.65 -5.43
C PRO A 2 -0.60 19.73 -6.19
N ALA A 3 -0.26 20.91 -6.71
CA ALA A 3 1.03 21.13 -7.39
C ALA A 3 2.25 20.83 -6.51
N PHE A 4 2.20 21.18 -5.22
CA PHE A 4 3.27 20.88 -4.27
C PHE A 4 3.37 19.37 -3.96
N VAL A 5 2.23 18.68 -3.81
CA VAL A 5 2.22 17.22 -3.58
C VAL A 5 2.85 16.50 -4.77
N LEU A 6 2.51 16.90 -5.99
CA LEU A 6 3.10 16.33 -7.21
C LEU A 6 4.59 16.64 -7.32
N SER A 7 5.03 17.87 -7.00
CA SER A 7 6.46 18.21 -7.02
C SER A 7 7.28 17.43 -5.99
N GLU A 8 6.66 17.02 -4.88
CA GLU A 8 7.28 16.15 -3.87
C GLU A 8 7.11 14.65 -4.17
N ASN A 9 6.75 14.29 -5.41
CA ASN A 9 6.52 12.89 -5.82
C ASN A 9 5.53 12.18 -4.91
N ILE A 10 4.42 12.85 -4.56
CA ILE A 10 3.36 12.32 -3.67
C ILE A 10 3.92 11.92 -2.29
N TYR A 11 4.99 12.58 -1.84
CA TYR A 11 5.69 12.29 -0.59
C TYR A 11 6.30 10.87 -0.50
N GLN A 12 6.42 10.16 -1.63
CA GLN A 12 7.07 8.86 -1.69
C GLN A 12 8.59 9.01 -1.47
N ARG A 13 9.09 8.38 -0.40
CA ARG A 13 10.53 8.34 -0.07
C ARG A 13 11.12 6.93 -0.12
N GLY A 14 10.29 5.89 -0.03
CA GLY A 14 10.70 4.49 -0.07
C GLY A 14 9.53 3.55 0.21
N TRP A 15 9.71 2.27 -0.09
CA TRP A 15 8.71 1.22 0.11
C TRP A 15 9.38 -0.10 0.51
N ILE A 16 8.60 -0.95 1.18
CA ILE A 16 8.99 -2.31 1.54
C ILE A 16 7.88 -3.21 1.01
N VAL A 17 8.27 -4.22 0.24
CA VAL A 17 7.35 -5.21 -0.32
C VAL A 17 7.64 -6.55 0.33
N GLY A 18 6.58 -7.21 0.77
CA GLY A 18 6.66 -8.58 1.31
C GLY A 18 6.94 -9.60 0.21
N ALA A 19 6.97 -10.88 0.58
CA ALA A 19 7.12 -11.94 -0.40
C ALA A 19 5.92 -12.01 -1.36
N ASP A 20 6.18 -12.24 -2.65
CA ASP A 20 5.14 -12.56 -3.63
C ASP A 20 4.50 -13.91 -3.27
N THR A 21 3.21 -13.87 -2.93
CA THR A 21 2.42 -15.05 -2.57
C THR A 21 1.94 -15.83 -3.79
N ARG A 22 2.15 -15.31 -5.01
CA ARG A 22 1.63 -15.82 -6.29
C ARG A 22 0.11 -16.00 -6.32
N SER A 23 -0.59 -15.41 -5.37
CA SER A 23 -2.05 -15.37 -5.32
C SER A 23 -2.51 -14.15 -6.09
N GLY A 24 -3.33 -14.36 -7.12
CA GLY A 24 -3.95 -13.27 -7.86
C GLY A 24 -4.99 -12.51 -7.04
N TRP A 25 -5.55 -11.47 -7.65
CA TRP A 25 -6.38 -10.47 -6.98
C TRP A 25 -7.70 -11.04 -6.45
N GLY A 26 -8.28 -12.03 -7.15
CA GLY A 26 -9.57 -12.62 -6.79
C GLY A 26 -9.56 -13.47 -5.51
N ASP A 27 -8.44 -14.13 -5.21
CA ASP A 27 -8.36 -15.10 -4.10
C ASP A 27 -7.80 -14.49 -2.80
N GLY A 28 -7.01 -13.41 -2.91
CA GLY A 28 -6.24 -12.87 -1.78
C GLY A 28 -6.87 -11.70 -1.03
N VAL A 29 -7.82 -10.98 -1.65
CA VAL A 29 -8.32 -9.68 -1.16
C VAL A 29 -9.57 -9.84 -0.29
N ASN A 30 -10.44 -10.79 -0.62
CA ASN A 30 -11.66 -11.07 0.13
C ASN A 30 -11.35 -11.85 1.42
N ASN A 31 -11.76 -11.31 2.58
CA ASN A 31 -11.44 -11.83 3.93
C ASN A 31 -9.96 -11.74 4.32
N CYS A 32 -9.20 -10.87 3.66
CA CYS A 32 -7.82 -10.63 4.08
C CYS A 32 -7.82 -9.95 5.44
N GLN A 33 -7.19 -10.56 6.44
CA GLN A 33 -6.99 -9.91 7.73
C GLN A 33 -5.65 -9.19 7.72
N ILE A 34 -5.71 -7.86 7.66
CA ILE A 34 -4.53 -7.00 7.70
C ILE A 34 -4.48 -6.32 9.05
N THR A 35 -3.45 -6.58 9.83
CA THR A 35 -3.18 -5.83 11.06
C THR A 35 -1.93 -5.00 10.89
N ALA A 36 -1.93 -3.82 11.49
CA ALA A 36 -0.74 -2.99 11.61
C ALA A 36 -0.51 -2.64 13.08
N THR A 37 0.75 -2.55 13.50
CA THR A 37 1.14 -2.09 14.83
C THR A 37 2.38 -1.20 14.78
N MET A 38 2.48 -0.28 15.74
CA MET A 38 3.66 0.55 15.96
C MET A 38 3.88 0.76 17.46
N GLY A 39 4.75 -0.04 18.07
CA GLY A 39 4.88 -0.06 19.53
C GLY A 39 3.55 -0.47 20.19
N PRO A 40 2.96 0.34 21.09
CA PRO A 40 1.67 0.03 21.72
C PRO A 40 0.45 0.32 20.83
N GLU A 41 0.62 1.03 19.71
CA GLU A 41 -0.46 1.36 18.80
C GLU A 41 -0.83 0.16 17.92
N ARG A 42 -2.13 -0.07 17.75
CA ARG A 42 -2.69 -1.14 16.91
C ARG A 42 -3.83 -0.60 16.07
N TRP A 43 -3.83 -0.97 14.80
CA TRP A 43 -4.93 -0.71 13.88
C TRP A 43 -5.72 -2.01 13.67
N GLU A 44 -7.04 -1.90 13.84
CA GLU A 44 -7.98 -3.01 13.75
C GLU A 44 -7.99 -3.65 12.35
N PRO A 45 -8.31 -4.96 12.24
CA PRO A 45 -8.23 -5.68 10.98
C PRO A 45 -9.21 -5.14 9.95
N PHE A 46 -8.70 -4.89 8.75
CA PHE A 46 -9.49 -4.43 7.62
C PHE A 46 -10.11 -5.62 6.90
N GLU A 47 -11.40 -5.91 7.14
CA GLU A 47 -12.05 -7.10 6.58
C GLU A 47 -12.43 -6.96 5.09
N ASN A 48 -12.39 -5.75 4.54
CA ASN A 48 -12.61 -5.48 3.12
C ASN A 48 -11.70 -4.32 2.66
N ILE A 49 -10.71 -4.61 1.83
CA ILE A 49 -9.74 -3.61 1.35
C ILE A 49 -10.42 -2.61 0.40
N GLU A 50 -11.33 -3.08 -0.44
CA GLU A 50 -11.97 -2.25 -1.47
C GLU A 50 -12.95 -1.21 -0.88
N THR A 51 -13.43 -1.40 0.36
CA THR A 51 -14.21 -0.35 1.04
C THR A 51 -13.35 0.83 1.49
N LEU A 52 -12.03 0.64 1.60
CA LEU A 52 -11.10 1.67 2.08
C LEU A 52 -10.44 2.42 0.92
N ILE A 53 -10.05 1.70 -0.13
CA ILE A 53 -9.31 2.27 -1.26
C ILE A 53 -10.13 2.35 -2.55
N GLY A 54 -11.37 1.88 -2.55
CA GLY A 54 -12.17 1.69 -3.78
C GLY A 54 -11.84 0.36 -4.45
N ALA A 55 -12.51 0.06 -5.57
CA ALA A 55 -12.25 -1.15 -6.32
C ALA A 55 -10.80 -1.18 -6.81
N LEU A 56 -10.13 -2.33 -6.69
CA LEU A 56 -8.73 -2.45 -7.10
C LEU A 56 -8.54 -2.26 -8.61
N GLU A 57 -9.50 -2.76 -9.41
CA GLU A 57 -9.51 -2.62 -10.86
C GLU A 57 -9.61 -1.16 -11.28
N ASP A 58 -10.54 -0.40 -10.68
CA ASP A 58 -10.69 1.04 -10.95
C ASP A 58 -9.38 1.80 -10.66
N ASN A 59 -8.74 1.52 -9.52
CA ASN A 59 -7.47 2.15 -9.15
C ASN A 59 -6.33 1.81 -10.15
N PHE A 60 -6.29 0.57 -10.64
CA PHE A 60 -5.31 0.15 -11.64
C PHE A 60 -5.55 0.82 -12.99
N ASP A 61 -6.81 0.92 -13.41
CA ASP A 61 -7.20 1.59 -14.65
C ASP A 61 -6.85 3.08 -14.61
N GLU A 62 -7.03 3.75 -13.46
CA GLU A 62 -6.59 5.13 -13.25
C GLU A 62 -5.07 5.27 -13.35
N CYS A 63 -4.31 4.37 -12.71
CA CYS A 63 -2.85 4.35 -12.83
C CYS A 63 -2.40 4.16 -14.28
N ASN A 64 -3.05 3.26 -15.01
CA ASN A 64 -2.76 2.97 -16.40
C ASN A 64 -3.07 4.18 -17.29
N LEU A 65 -4.19 4.86 -17.06
CA LEU A 65 -4.57 6.07 -17.77
C LEU A 65 -3.51 7.17 -17.61
N VAL A 66 -3.06 7.42 -16.37
CA VAL A 66 -1.99 8.40 -16.11
C VAL A 66 -0.67 7.98 -16.78
N ALA A 67 -0.27 6.72 -16.66
CA ALA A 67 0.96 6.23 -17.27
C ALA A 67 0.95 6.33 -18.81
N ASN A 68 -0.21 6.11 -19.44
CA ASN A 68 -0.39 6.29 -20.88
C ASN A 68 -0.36 7.77 -21.29
N GLN A 69 -0.93 8.67 -20.50
CA GLN A 69 -0.84 10.12 -20.74
C GLN A 69 0.61 10.63 -20.70
N LEU A 70 1.47 9.97 -19.94
CA LEU A 70 2.92 10.24 -19.90
C LEU A 70 3.70 9.53 -21.02
N GLY A 71 3.03 8.78 -21.91
CA GLY A 71 3.65 8.09 -23.05
C GLY A 71 4.44 6.83 -22.68
N ARG A 72 4.37 6.37 -21.43
CA ARG A 72 5.10 5.19 -20.94
C ARG A 72 4.22 3.93 -20.94
N GLY A 73 2.96 4.09 -20.55
CA GLY A 73 2.10 2.97 -20.13
C GLY A 73 2.62 2.28 -18.86
N ILE A 74 1.92 1.22 -18.43
CA ILE A 74 2.40 0.28 -17.41
C ILE A 74 3.14 -0.86 -18.12
N LEU A 75 4.32 -1.18 -17.64
CA LEU A 75 5.16 -2.23 -18.20
C LEU A 75 5.09 -3.51 -17.37
N ARG A 76 5.50 -4.62 -17.99
CA ARG A 76 5.68 -5.88 -17.27
C ARG A 76 6.65 -5.66 -16.10
N ASP A 77 6.33 -6.25 -14.96
CA ASP A 77 7.10 -6.20 -13.72
C ASP A 77 7.09 -4.82 -13.01
N ASP A 78 6.25 -3.87 -13.47
CA ASP A 78 5.96 -2.67 -12.70
C ASP A 78 5.27 -2.99 -11.37
N VAL A 79 5.70 -2.31 -10.31
CA VAL A 79 5.05 -2.34 -9.00
C VAL A 79 4.13 -1.14 -8.88
N ILE A 80 2.85 -1.39 -8.58
CA ILE A 80 1.82 -0.36 -8.44
C ILE A 80 1.30 -0.39 -7.01
N LEU A 81 1.32 0.77 -6.36
CA LEU A 81 0.80 0.97 -5.01
C LEU A 81 -0.58 1.62 -5.11
N LEU A 82 -1.63 0.83 -4.90
CA LEU A 82 -3.03 1.22 -5.19
C LEU A 82 -3.70 2.06 -4.10
N GLY A 83 -2.97 2.45 -3.05
CA GLY A 83 -3.49 3.31 -1.99
C GLY A 83 -3.04 2.89 -0.59
N SER A 84 -3.48 3.66 0.41
CA SER A 84 -3.23 3.37 1.83
C SER A 84 -4.50 2.83 2.47
N MET A 85 -4.39 1.70 3.19
CA MET A 85 -5.53 1.09 3.89
C MET A 85 -5.78 1.73 5.27
N PHE A 86 -4.81 2.46 5.80
CA PHE A 86 -4.94 3.20 7.06
C PHE A 86 -4.33 4.60 6.90
N PRO A 87 -4.75 5.57 7.74
CA PRO A 87 -4.16 6.91 7.71
C PRO A 87 -2.64 6.86 7.91
N PRO A 88 -1.87 7.76 7.29
CA PRO A 88 -0.45 7.88 7.60
C PRO A 88 -0.26 8.29 9.05
N HIS A 89 0.66 7.62 9.76
CA HIS A 89 0.97 7.88 11.16
C HIS A 89 2.38 8.46 11.33
N PRO A 90 2.58 9.41 12.26
CA PRO A 90 3.91 9.89 12.60
C PRO A 90 4.80 8.75 13.14
N VAL A 91 6.01 8.62 12.60
CA VAL A 91 6.99 7.62 13.08
C VAL A 91 7.37 7.91 14.53
N ASN A 92 7.19 6.94 15.42
CA ASN A 92 7.53 7.04 16.85
C ASN A 92 8.81 6.27 17.24
N MET A 93 9.60 5.84 16.25
CA MET A 93 10.82 5.03 16.38
C MET A 93 10.64 3.59 16.90
N SER A 94 9.40 3.14 17.16
CA SER A 94 9.11 1.74 17.45
C SER A 94 9.12 0.89 16.18
N ASP A 95 9.26 -0.43 16.33
CA ASP A 95 9.08 -1.35 15.21
C ASP A 95 7.66 -1.18 14.64
N PHE A 96 7.59 -0.97 13.32
CA PHE A 96 6.35 -0.92 12.56
C PHE A 96 6.14 -2.27 11.88
N VAL A 97 5.03 -2.93 12.20
CA VAL A 97 4.75 -4.29 11.74
C VAL A 97 3.40 -4.32 11.03
N VAL A 98 3.38 -4.91 9.84
CA VAL A 98 2.16 -5.19 9.07
C VAL A 98 2.07 -6.69 8.88
N SER A 99 0.95 -7.29 9.28
CA SER A 99 0.65 -8.70 9.07
C SER A 99 -0.52 -8.84 8.10
N MET A 100 -0.40 -9.74 7.14
CA MET A 100 -1.41 -10.03 6.13
C MET A 100 -1.50 -11.55 5.94
N ASN A 101 -2.66 -12.15 6.27
CA ASN A 101 -2.92 -13.59 6.11
C ASN A 101 -1.79 -14.49 6.68
N GLY A 102 -1.21 -14.10 7.82
CA GLY A 102 -0.13 -14.83 8.49
C GLY A 102 1.28 -14.56 7.95
N SER A 103 1.43 -13.76 6.89
CA SER A 103 2.72 -13.21 6.46
C SER A 103 2.99 -11.89 7.18
N GLU A 104 4.24 -11.63 7.54
CA GLU A 104 4.63 -10.42 8.29
C GLU A 104 5.71 -9.62 7.55
N ILE A 105 5.55 -8.30 7.54
CA ILE A 105 6.55 -7.33 7.13
C ILE A 105 6.83 -6.42 8.33
N ALA A 106 8.10 -6.34 8.74
CA ALA A 106 8.52 -5.49 9.85
C ALA A 106 9.57 -4.47 9.38
N LEU A 107 9.39 -3.21 9.78
CA LEU A 107 10.35 -2.13 9.62
C LEU A 107 10.82 -1.65 10.99
N ARG A 108 12.12 -1.74 11.22
CA ARG A 108 12.78 -1.12 12.38
C ARG A 108 13.38 0.21 11.98
N PHE A 109 12.89 1.29 12.58
CA PHE A 109 13.53 2.59 12.45
C PHE A 109 14.85 2.59 13.24
N LYS A 110 15.93 3.03 12.60
CA LYS A 110 17.22 3.24 13.28
C LYS A 110 17.35 4.71 13.62
N SER A 111 17.72 4.98 14.86
CA SER A 111 18.16 6.29 15.34
C SER A 111 19.54 6.65 14.78
#